data_AF-A0A842T6Q2-F1
#
_entry.id   AF-A0A842T6Q2-F1
#
_cell.length_a   1.000
_cell.length_b   1.000
_cell.length_c   1.000
_cell.angle_alpha   90.00
_cell.angle_beta   90.00
_cell.angle_gamma   90.00
#
_symmetry.space_group_name_H-M   'P 1'
#
loop_
_entity.id
_entity.type
_entity.pdbx_description
1 polymer ?
#
loop_
_entity_poly.entity_id
_entity_poly.type
_entity_poly.pdbx_seq_one_letter_code
_entity_poly.pdbx_strand_id
1 'polypeptide(L)' 'MFQIEEAPTGRTECSWCGELIKKDTLRLRFAPPKGYNYYWHQECGIKYLEGLYILLKNGEKGRIGRAKAEKALKDKTS' A
#
# COMPACT_ATOMS: atom_id res chain seq x y z
N MET A 1 4.29 -4.34 -11.26
CA MET A 1 3.76 -5.67 -10.91
C MET A 1 3.44 -5.72 -9.43
N PHE A 2 2.27 -6.22 -9.07
CA PHE A 2 1.92 -6.55 -7.68
C PHE A 2 2.35 -7.98 -7.37
N GLN A 3 2.88 -8.21 -6.17
CA GLN A 3 3.32 -9.51 -5.72
C GLN A 3 3.11 -9.63 -4.21
N ILE A 4 2.71 -10.82 -3.76
CA ILE A 4 2.75 -11.22 -2.35
C ILE A 4 3.98 -12.10 -2.19
N GLU A 5 4.85 -11.76 -1.25
CA GLU A 5 6.12 -12.47 -1.01
C GLU A 5 6.51 -12.42 0.46
N GLU A 6 7.37 -13.32 0.90
CA GLU A 6 8.04 -13.20 2.19
C GLU A 6 9.11 -12.10 2.14
N ALA A 7 9.21 -11.31 3.21
CA ALA A 7 10.21 -10.26 3.30
C ALA A 7 11.62 -10.88 3.43
N PRO A 8 12.54 -10.65 2.48
CA PRO A 8 13.88 -11.24 2.52
C PRO A 8 14.76 -10.66 3.62
N THR A 9 14.42 -9.46 4.11
CA THR A 9 15.13 -8.76 5.19
C THR A 9 14.13 -8.04 6.09
N GLY A 10 14.58 -7.67 7.30
CA GLY A 10 13.81 -6.86 8.26
C GLY A 10 14.02 -5.34 8.14
N ARG A 11 14.57 -4.85 7.02
CA ARG A 11 15.03 -3.45 6.87
C ARG A 11 14.11 -2.56 6.04
N THR A 12 13.07 -3.14 5.44
CA THR A 12 12.16 -2.40 4.56
C THR A 12 11.06 -1.74 5.39
N GLU A 13 10.88 -0.43 5.25
CA GLU A 13 9.78 0.30 5.86
C GLU A 13 8.48 0.12 5.07
N CYS A 14 7.38 -0.06 5.80
CA CYS A 14 6.05 -0.11 5.23
C CYS A 14 5.65 1.27 4.68
N SER A 15 5.31 1.33 3.40
CA SER A 15 4.89 2.55 2.70
C SER A 15 3.54 3.10 3.17
N TRP A 16 2.87 2.41 4.10
CA TRP A 16 1.67 2.88 4.78
C TRP A 16 2.01 3.35 6.19
N CYS A 17 2.29 2.46 7.15
CA CYS A 17 2.46 2.85 8.55
C CYS A 17 3.85 3.41 8.91
N GLY A 18 4.86 3.22 8.06
CA GLY A 18 6.25 3.63 8.34
C GLY A 18 7.05 2.65 9.19
N GLU A 19 6.42 1.62 9.77
CA GLU A 19 7.13 0.63 10.57
C GLU A 19 7.89 -0.38 9.70
N LEU A 20 8.94 -0.98 10.26
CA LEU A 20 9.71 -2.03 9.57
C LEU A 20 8.88 -3.30 9.34
N ILE A 21 9.03 -3.89 8.16
CA ILE A 21 8.48 -5.20 7.82
C ILE A 21 9.46 -6.26 8.28
N LYS A 22 9.02 -7.18 9.17
CA LYS A 22 9.87 -8.24 9.73
C LYS A 22 10.31 -9.23 8.65
N LYS A 23 11.55 -9.71 8.74
CA LYS A 23 12.05 -10.79 7.88
C LYS A 23 11.14 -12.02 7.99
N ASP A 24 10.99 -12.76 6.89
CA ASP A 24 10.23 -14.01 6.79
C ASP A 24 8.72 -13.83 7.10
N THR A 25 8.21 -12.59 7.04
CA THR A 25 6.77 -12.31 7.10
C THR A 25 6.22 -11.94 5.72
N LEU A 26 4.96 -12.27 5.44
CA LEU A 26 4.32 -11.91 4.18
C LEU A 26 4.15 -10.40 4.04
N ARG A 27 4.53 -9.89 2.86
CA ARG A 27 4.38 -8.48 2.47
C ARG A 27 3.75 -8.35 1.09
N LEU A 28 3.09 -7.22 0.87
CA LEU A 28 2.66 -6.81 -0.46
C LEU A 28 3.74 -5.92 -1.08
N ARG A 29 4.14 -6.23 -2.31
CA ARG A 29 5.07 -5.44 -3.12
C ARG A 29 4.36 -4.90 -4.35
N PHE A 30 4.56 -3.61 -4.64
CA PHE A 30 4.24 -3.01 -5.94
C PHE A 30 5.49 -2.43 -6.58
N ALA A 31 5.87 -3.00 -7.72
CA ALA A 31 7.04 -2.59 -8.48
C ALA A 31 6.64 -1.98 -9.82
N PRO A 32 6.53 -0.64 -9.94
CA PRO A 32 6.22 -0.01 -11.22
C PRO A 32 7.37 -0.23 -12.22
N PRO A 33 7.11 -0.17 -13.55
CA PRO A 33 8.18 -0.27 -14.55
C PRO A 33 9.26 0.82 -14.44
N LYS A 34 8.90 1.99 -13.90
CA LYS A 34 9.81 3.11 -13.58
C LYS A 34 9.50 3.62 -12.18
N GLY A 35 10.54 3.98 -11.43
CA GLY A 35 10.42 4.55 -10.09
C GLY A 35 10.73 3.57 -8.95
N TYR A 36 10.35 3.95 -7.73
CA TYR A 36 10.63 3.18 -6.52
C TYR A 36 9.59 2.08 -6.31
N ASN A 37 10.05 0.95 -5.76
CA ASN A 37 9.16 -0.09 -5.29
C ASN A 37 8.45 0.37 -4.01
N TYR A 38 7.20 -0.04 -3.87
CA TYR A 38 6.43 0.12 -2.65
C TYR A 38 6.30 -1.23 -1.97
N TYR A 39 6.39 -1.22 -0.65
CA TYR A 39 6.28 -2.41 0.18
C TYR A 39 5.34 -2.11 1.33
N TRP A 40 4.47 -3.04 1.65
CA TRP A 40 3.53 -2.91 2.75
C TRP A 40 3.46 -4.20 3.55
N HIS A 41 3.20 -4.09 4.86
CA HIS A 41 2.56 -5.20 5.57
C HIS A 41 1.27 -5.57 4.85
N GLN A 42 0.89 -6.84 4.89
CA GLN A 42 -0.28 -7.34 4.16
C GLN A 42 -1.56 -6.52 4.43
N GLU A 43 -1.90 -6.30 5.71
CA GLU A 43 -3.08 -5.52 6.10
C GLU A 43 -3.01 -4.05 5.69
N CYS A 44 -1.81 -3.46 5.76
CA CYS A 44 -1.58 -2.09 5.34
C CYS A 44 -1.77 -1.91 3.82
N GLY A 45 -1.29 -2.87 3.04
CA GLY A 45 -1.46 -2.89 1.59
C GLY A 45 -2.92 -3.00 1.19
N ILE A 46 -3.71 -3.83 1.89
CA ILE A 46 -5.15 -3.98 1.65
C ILE A 46 -5.87 -2.64 1.89
N LYS A 47 -5.63 -1.98 3.03
CA LYS A 47 -6.22 -0.66 3.33
C LYS A 47 -5.89 0.37 2.24
N TYR A 48 -4.65 0.39 1.77
CA TYR A 48 -4.26 1.27 0.67
C TYR A 48 -5.04 0.97 -0.62
N LEU A 49 -5.14 -0.30 -1.01
CA LEU A 49 -5.83 -0.72 -2.24
C LEU A 49 -7.34 -0.46 -2.17
N GLU A 50 -7.98 -0.62 -1.01
CA GLU A 50 -9.38 -0.28 -0.83
C GLU A 50 -9.64 1.22 -0.99
N GLY A 51 -8.82 2.06 -0.34
CA GLY A 51 -8.90 3.52 -0.49
C GLY A 51 -8.63 3.96 -1.93
N LEU A 52 -7.64 3.35 -2.57
CA LEU A 52 -7.33 3.57 -3.99
C LEU A 52 -8.52 3.20 -4.88
N TYR A 53 -9.17 2.07 -4.64
CA TYR A 53 -10.32 1.62 -5.41
C TYR A 53 -11.50 2.59 -5.33
N ILE A 54 -11.79 3.13 -4.13
CA ILE A 54 -12.83 4.13 -3.94
C ILE A 54 -12.52 5.40 -4.74
N LEU A 55 -11.29 5.89 -4.64
CA LEU A 55 -10.87 7.10 -5.36
C LEU A 55 -10.96 6.91 -6.88
N LEU A 56 -10.49 5.77 -7.40
CA LEU A 56 -10.59 5.45 -8.83
C LEU A 56 -12.04 5.39 -9.31
N LYS A 57 -12.95 4.82 -8.51
CA LYS A 57 -14.40 4.83 -8.80
C LYS A 57 -14.97 6.24 -8.86
N ASN A 58 -14.44 7.15 -8.06
CA ASN A 58 -14.84 8.56 -8.04
C ASN A 58 -14.16 9.39 -9.13
N GLY A 59 -13.43 8.77 -10.07
CA GLY A 59 -12.81 9.44 -11.21
C GLY A 59 -11.45 10.07 -10.90
N GLU A 60 -10.89 9.87 -9.71
CA GLU A 60 -9.56 10.34 -9.35
C GLU A 60 -8.48 9.62 -10.18
N LYS A 61 -7.47 10.38 -10.60
CA LYS A 61 -6.36 9.90 -11.44
C LYS A 61 -5.03 10.41 -10.93
N GLY A 62 -3.95 9.72 -11.29
CA GLY A 62 -2.58 10.12 -10.95
C GLY A 62 -2.08 9.62 -9.61
N ARG A 63 -1.13 10.33 -9.00
CA ARG A 63 -0.47 9.90 -7.76
C ARG A 63 -1.40 10.07 -6.56
N ILE A 64 -1.93 8.96 -6.07
CA ILE A 64 -2.76 8.92 -4.86
C ILE A 64 -1.87 8.58 -3.65
N GLY A 65 -1.68 9.57 -2.79
CA GLY A 65 -0.92 9.43 -1.54
C GLY A 65 -1.74 8.78 -0.42
N ARG A 66 -1.02 8.32 0.62
CA ARG A 66 -1.60 7.67 1.82
C ARG A 66 -2.76 8.43 2.43
N ALA A 67 -2.57 9.70 2.78
CA ALA A 67 -3.58 10.50 3.48
C ALA A 67 -4.92 10.59 2.72
N LYS A 68 -4.85 10.63 1.39
CA LYS A 68 -6.02 10.65 0.51
C LYS A 68 -6.74 9.30 0.51
N ALA A 69 -5.98 8.19 0.41
CA ALA A 69 -6.52 6.84 0.49
C ALA A 69 -7.13 6.55 1.88
N GLU A 70 -6.48 6.97 2.97
CA GLU A 70 -7.01 6.87 4.34
C GLU A 70 -8.33 7.61 4.51
N LYS A 71 -8.41 8.85 4.02
CA LYS A 71 -9.64 9.65 4.08
C LYS A 71 -10.79 8.97 3.34
N ALA A 72 -10.56 8.54 2.09
CA ALA A 72 -11.57 7.85 1.30
C ALA A 72 -12.11 6.59 1.98
N LEU A 73 -11.25 5.87 2.72
CA LEU A 73 -11.63 4.67 3.45
C LEU A 73 -12.50 5.01 4.69
N LYS A 74 -12.14 6.06 5.42
CA LYS A 74 -12.94 6.58 6.56
C LYS A 74 -14.31 7.09 6.13
N ASP A 75 -14.36 7.82 5.01
CA ASP A 75 -15.58 8.41 4.47
C ASP A 75 -16.58 7.33 3.98
N LYS A 76 -16.11 6.12 3.64
CA LYS A 76 -16.98 4.98 3.26
C LYS A 76 -17.59 4.27 4.48
N THR A 77 -16.90 4.29 5.61
CA THR A 77 -17.33 3.61 6.85
C THR A 77 -18.16 4.48 7.79
N SER A 78 -18.36 5.76 7.43
CA SER A 78 -19.18 6.74 8.15
C SER A 78 -20.55 6.86 7.49
#